data_AF-A0A2E2KHS3-F1
#
_entry.id   AF-A0A2E2KHS3-F1
#
_cell.length_a   1.000
_cell.length_b   1.000
_cell.length_c   1.000
_cell.angle_alpha   90.00
_cell.angle_beta   90.00
_cell.angle_gamma   90.00
#
_symmetry.space_group_name_H-M   'P 1'
#
loop_
_entity.id
_entity.type
_entity.pdbx_description
1 polymer ?
#
loop_
_entity_poly.entity_id
_entity_poly.type
_entity_poly.pdbx_seq_one_letter_code
_entity_poly.pdbx_strand_id
1 'polypeptide(L)'
;MKTPAEILAKSVNGLPQQSWTSKTPTGENAQQSQNANLSVEVKTFVNMIFARFMAIYGHKFKSCFETQDEIRIAKREWALSLDGYSEAELVAAIDYCKEHSAWMPTISEFIKVLRNLTGDHGLPVAKHAYEEACNFSDSASRHHWTHPAIYHAGKATGWFRLRTEDEADVYPDFRYNYDVLCRRVRAGETMDSPVPVALPDKSDNALFLFIQSWGEENNLKPEIASKWLFYLTKPKGSQVRKRFQTQAQVDASAMGITLPDDYQ
;
A
#
# COMPACT_ATOMS: atom_id res chain seq x y z
N MET A 1 6.48 -1.32 -67.35
CA MET A 1 6.47 0.06 -66.83
C MET A 1 5.30 0.77 -67.50
N LYS A 2 4.30 1.25 -66.74
CA LYS A 2 3.14 1.96 -67.32
C LYS A 2 3.47 3.43 -67.51
N THR A 3 3.02 4.03 -68.61
CA THR A 3 3.32 5.42 -68.99
C THR A 3 2.50 6.43 -68.19
N PRO A 4 2.96 7.69 -68.02
CA PRO A 4 2.31 8.71 -67.17
C PRO A 4 0.84 9.01 -67.50
N ALA A 5 0.38 8.71 -68.72
CA ALA A 5 -1.00 8.94 -69.16
C ALA A 5 -2.01 7.90 -68.61
N GLU A 6 -1.58 6.69 -68.22
CA GLU A 6 -2.47 5.67 -67.65
C GLU A 6 -2.76 5.89 -66.15
N ILE A 7 -2.03 6.79 -65.50
CA ILE A 7 -2.18 7.10 -64.06
C ILE A 7 -3.24 8.19 -63.82
N LEU A 8 -3.71 8.87 -64.88
CA LEU A 8 -4.53 10.09 -64.80
C LEU A 8 -5.97 9.97 -65.33
N ALA A 9 -6.53 8.76 -65.41
CA ALA A 9 -7.96 8.60 -65.72
C ALA A 9 -8.83 8.82 -64.46
N LYS A 10 -9.55 9.95 -64.43
CA LYS A 10 -10.51 10.31 -63.37
C LYS A 10 -11.78 9.44 -63.45
N SER A 11 -12.21 8.89 -62.31
CA SER A 11 -13.57 8.37 -62.08
C SER A 11 -14.53 9.52 -61.74
N VAL A 12 -15.80 9.38 -62.13
CA VAL A 12 -16.87 10.40 -62.03
C VAL A 12 -17.17 10.87 -60.59
N ASN A 13 -16.66 10.24 -59.52
CA ASN A 13 -16.94 10.61 -58.12
C ASN A 13 -15.72 10.84 -57.19
N GLY A 14 -14.51 11.07 -57.70
CA GLY A 14 -13.47 11.81 -56.94
C GLY A 14 -12.98 11.32 -55.55
N LEU A 15 -12.86 10.00 -55.29
CA LEU A 15 -12.20 9.45 -54.08
C LEU A 15 -11.10 8.43 -54.44
N PRO A 16 -9.99 8.35 -53.67
CA PRO A 16 -8.92 7.37 -53.92
C PRO A 16 -9.34 5.92 -53.57
N GLN A 17 -8.92 4.99 -54.43
CA GLN A 17 -9.20 3.54 -54.33
C GLN A 17 -8.51 2.88 -53.12
N GLN A 18 -9.22 1.98 -52.44
CA GLN A 18 -8.64 1.12 -51.41
C GLN A 18 -7.93 -0.09 -52.03
N SER A 19 -6.71 -0.37 -51.57
CA SER A 19 -5.89 -1.51 -52.02
C SER A 19 -6.33 -2.83 -51.37
N TRP A 20 -6.74 -3.79 -52.20
CA TRP A 20 -7.24 -5.13 -51.86
C TRP A 20 -6.17 -6.25 -51.97
N THR A 21 -5.16 -6.27 -51.10
CA THR A 21 -4.29 -7.45 -50.94
C THR A 21 -3.97 -7.62 -49.46
N SER A 22 -4.64 -8.49 -48.72
CA SER A 22 -4.35 -9.93 -48.75
C SER A 22 -5.55 -10.75 -48.29
N LYS A 23 -5.80 -11.86 -49.01
CA LYS A 23 -6.73 -12.93 -48.65
C LYS A 23 -5.93 -14.16 -48.25
N THR A 24 -6.19 -14.70 -47.06
CA THR A 24 -6.05 -16.14 -46.78
C THR A 24 -7.43 -16.64 -46.36
N PRO A 25 -7.98 -17.70 -47.00
CA PRO A 25 -9.31 -18.19 -46.71
C PRO A 25 -9.29 -19.36 -45.71
N THR A 26 -10.37 -19.45 -44.96
CA THR A 26 -10.95 -20.65 -44.32
C THR A 26 -10.52 -20.96 -42.89
N GLY A 27 -11.45 -20.61 -42.00
CA GLY A 27 -11.50 -20.96 -40.58
C GLY A 27 -12.65 -20.19 -39.96
N GLU A 28 -13.89 -20.64 -40.21
CA GLU A 28 -15.07 -20.20 -39.47
C GLU A 28 -14.81 -20.35 -37.95
N ASN A 29 -15.28 -19.37 -37.17
CA ASN A 29 -15.08 -19.16 -35.72
C ASN A 29 -13.77 -18.49 -35.27
N ALA A 30 -13.64 -17.17 -35.51
CA ALA A 30 -12.67 -16.34 -34.78
C ALA A 30 -13.10 -14.87 -34.59
N GLN A 31 -14.40 -14.56 -34.49
CA GLN A 31 -14.90 -13.21 -34.13
C GLN A 31 -15.47 -13.13 -32.70
N GLN A 32 -15.15 -14.10 -31.85
CA GLN A 32 -15.39 -14.06 -30.41
C GLN A 32 -14.07 -14.25 -29.66
N SER A 33 -13.24 -13.20 -29.68
CA SER A 33 -12.06 -13.04 -28.82
C SER A 33 -11.69 -11.56 -28.93
N GLN A 34 -12.02 -10.64 -28.03
CA GLN A 34 -12.24 -10.72 -26.59
C GLN A 34 -13.40 -9.75 -26.22
N ASN A 35 -14.57 -10.27 -25.89
CA ASN A 35 -15.54 -9.47 -25.13
C ASN A 35 -15.09 -9.54 -23.67
N ALA A 36 -14.25 -8.60 -23.25
CA ALA A 36 -14.23 -8.23 -21.84
C ALA A 36 -15.69 -7.86 -21.49
N ASN A 37 -16.35 -8.71 -20.71
CA ASN A 37 -17.73 -8.47 -20.27
C ASN A 37 -17.71 -7.27 -19.31
N LEU A 38 -17.68 -6.07 -19.89
CA LEU A 38 -17.76 -4.81 -19.16
C LEU A 38 -19.04 -4.83 -18.32
N SER A 39 -18.89 -4.60 -17.02
CA SER A 39 -20.00 -4.62 -16.07
C SER A 39 -21.09 -3.62 -16.49
N VAL A 40 -22.34 -3.92 -16.14
CA VAL A 40 -23.48 -3.02 -16.42
C VAL A 40 -23.30 -1.70 -15.67
N GLU A 41 -22.69 -1.75 -14.49
CA GLU A 41 -22.36 -0.60 -13.66
C GLU A 41 -21.38 0.36 -14.37
N VAL A 42 -20.24 -0.13 -14.86
CA VAL A 42 -19.24 0.70 -15.57
C VAL A 42 -19.85 1.36 -16.81
N LYS A 43 -20.70 0.64 -17.56
CA LYS A 43 -21.44 1.22 -18.71
C LYS A 43 -22.36 2.36 -18.27
N THR A 44 -23.00 2.23 -17.12
CA THR A 44 -23.88 3.25 -16.54
C THR A 44 -23.08 4.49 -16.16
N PHE A 45 -21.93 4.32 -15.49
CA PHE A 45 -21.04 5.41 -15.14
C PHE A 45 -20.49 6.15 -16.37
N VAL A 46 -20.07 5.42 -17.41
CA VAL A 46 -19.61 6.06 -18.65
C VAL A 46 -20.72 6.85 -19.34
N ASN A 47 -21.95 6.34 -19.34
CA ASN A 47 -23.09 7.07 -19.89
C ASN A 47 -23.37 8.35 -19.08
N MET A 48 -23.29 8.28 -17.75
CA MET A 48 -23.39 9.45 -16.87
C MET A 48 -22.29 10.48 -17.19
N ILE A 49 -21.03 10.06 -17.29
CA ILE A 49 -19.89 10.95 -17.62
C ILE A 49 -20.16 11.71 -18.92
N PHE A 50 -20.51 11.00 -20.00
CA PHE A 50 -20.76 11.61 -21.30
C PHE A 50 -21.97 12.54 -21.28
N ALA A 51 -23.04 12.19 -20.55
CA ALA A 51 -24.19 13.06 -20.39
C ALA A 51 -23.82 14.36 -19.64
N ARG A 52 -23.03 14.26 -18.56
CA ARG A 52 -22.55 15.42 -17.81
C ARG A 52 -21.62 16.29 -18.66
N PHE A 53 -20.67 15.71 -19.39
CA PHE A 53 -19.79 16.49 -20.27
C PHE A 53 -20.53 17.15 -21.43
N MET A 54 -21.55 16.51 -21.99
CA MET A 54 -22.41 17.14 -22.98
C MET A 54 -23.14 18.36 -22.40
N ALA A 55 -23.64 18.27 -21.16
CA ALA A 55 -24.29 19.38 -20.48
C ALA A 55 -23.31 20.52 -20.12
N ILE A 56 -22.10 20.19 -19.67
CA ILE A 56 -21.07 21.15 -19.23
C ILE A 56 -20.48 21.91 -20.43
N TYR A 57 -20.08 21.20 -21.49
CA TYR A 57 -19.32 21.79 -22.60
C TYR A 57 -20.17 22.11 -23.83
N GLY A 58 -21.41 21.63 -23.89
CA GLY A 58 -22.38 21.98 -24.94
C GLY A 58 -21.84 21.74 -26.36
N HIS A 59 -21.77 22.81 -27.17
CA HIS A 59 -21.29 22.72 -28.55
C HIS A 59 -19.83 22.23 -28.65
N LYS A 60 -18.97 22.52 -27.66
CA LYS A 60 -17.58 22.05 -27.63
C LYS A 60 -17.48 20.53 -27.51
N PHE A 61 -18.38 19.92 -26.73
CA PHE A 61 -18.48 18.46 -26.67
C PHE A 61 -18.92 17.89 -28.02
N LYS A 62 -19.94 18.51 -28.64
CA LYS A 62 -20.43 18.05 -29.95
C LYS A 62 -19.37 18.14 -31.04
N SER A 63 -18.50 19.16 -31.00
CA SER A 63 -17.40 19.26 -31.97
C SER A 63 -16.30 18.21 -31.81
N CYS A 64 -16.27 17.46 -30.70
CA CYS A 64 -15.31 16.36 -30.51
C CYS A 64 -15.71 15.08 -31.25
N PHE A 65 -16.96 14.97 -31.71
CA PHE A 65 -17.49 13.76 -32.33
C PHE A 65 -18.33 14.13 -33.55
N GLU A 66 -17.96 13.63 -34.73
CA GLU A 66 -18.70 13.86 -35.97
C GLU A 66 -19.88 12.90 -36.09
N THR A 67 -19.76 11.70 -35.52
CA THR A 67 -20.76 10.62 -35.66
C THR A 67 -21.15 9.98 -34.34
N GLN A 68 -22.35 9.38 -34.30
CA GLN A 68 -22.81 8.59 -33.16
C GLN A 68 -21.93 7.34 -32.93
N ASP A 69 -21.30 6.83 -33.99
CA ASP A 69 -20.40 5.67 -33.92
C ASP A 69 -19.10 6.02 -33.21
N GLU A 70 -18.53 7.20 -33.44
CA GLU A 70 -17.38 7.72 -32.69
C GLU A 70 -17.68 7.86 -31.20
N ILE A 71 -18.86 8.38 -30.84
CA ILE A 71 -19.29 8.45 -29.44
C ILE A 71 -19.35 7.04 -28.84
N ARG A 72 -19.85 6.04 -29.58
CA ARG A 72 -19.94 4.65 -29.09
C ARG A 72 -18.56 4.04 -28.90
N ILE A 73 -17.62 4.28 -29.81
CA ILE A 73 -16.23 3.82 -29.71
C ILE A 73 -15.54 4.48 -28.52
N ALA A 74 -15.67 5.79 -28.37
CA ALA A 74 -15.11 6.53 -27.24
C ALA A 74 -15.67 6.03 -25.90
N LYS A 75 -16.99 5.83 -25.78
CA LYS A 75 -17.60 5.25 -24.58
C LYS A 75 -17.04 3.86 -24.27
N ARG A 76 -16.80 3.03 -25.28
CA ARG A 76 -16.19 1.71 -25.07
C ARG A 76 -14.76 1.83 -24.52
N GLU A 77 -13.96 2.75 -25.07
CA GLU A 77 -12.59 3.00 -24.60
C GLU A 77 -12.55 3.52 -23.16
N TRP A 78 -13.47 4.45 -22.84
CA TRP A 78 -13.63 4.96 -21.48
C TRP A 78 -14.08 3.85 -20.52
N ALA A 79 -14.98 2.96 -20.94
CA ALA A 79 -15.43 1.86 -20.09
C ALA A 79 -14.31 0.87 -19.77
N LEU A 80 -13.42 0.57 -20.73
CA LEU A 80 -12.25 -0.26 -20.48
C LEU A 80 -11.25 0.41 -19.54
N SER A 81 -11.15 1.73 -19.60
CA SER A 81 -10.19 2.52 -18.83
C SER A 81 -10.65 2.87 -17.41
N LEU A 82 -11.97 2.86 -17.17
CA LEU A 82 -12.57 3.29 -15.91
C LEU A 82 -13.07 2.14 -15.03
N ASP A 83 -12.72 0.91 -15.40
CA ASP A 83 -13.01 -0.25 -14.56
C ASP A 83 -12.33 -0.10 -13.19
N GLY A 84 -13.06 -0.39 -12.11
CA GLY A 84 -12.57 -0.27 -10.74
C GLY A 84 -12.69 1.11 -10.08
N TYR A 85 -13.09 2.17 -10.79
CA TYR A 85 -13.40 3.47 -10.17
C TYR A 85 -14.85 3.53 -9.68
N SER A 86 -15.05 4.09 -8.49
CA SER A 86 -16.37 4.32 -7.90
C SER A 86 -17.07 5.56 -8.47
N GLU A 87 -18.39 5.62 -8.35
CA GLU A 87 -19.18 6.77 -8.81
C GLU A 87 -18.70 8.10 -8.19
N ALA A 88 -18.38 8.11 -6.89
CA ALA A 88 -17.93 9.30 -6.17
C ALA A 88 -16.62 9.86 -6.76
N GLU A 89 -15.67 8.99 -7.08
CA GLU A 89 -14.39 9.36 -7.70
C GLU A 89 -14.59 9.97 -9.10
N LEU A 90 -15.47 9.36 -9.90
CA LEU A 90 -15.80 9.84 -11.24
C LEU A 90 -16.51 11.20 -11.18
N VAL A 91 -17.44 11.38 -10.24
CA VAL A 91 -18.14 12.66 -10.03
C VAL A 91 -17.16 13.76 -9.63
N ALA A 92 -16.25 13.48 -8.69
CA ALA A 92 -15.20 14.41 -8.27
C ALA A 92 -14.27 14.79 -9.44
N ALA A 93 -13.87 13.83 -10.28
CA ALA A 93 -13.05 14.11 -11.46
C ALA A 93 -13.78 14.97 -12.50
N ILE A 94 -15.07 14.73 -12.74
CA ILE A 94 -15.88 15.59 -13.62
C ILE A 94 -15.95 17.01 -13.04
N ASP A 95 -16.15 17.14 -11.73
CA ASP A 95 -16.21 18.44 -11.07
C ASP A 95 -14.89 19.19 -11.14
N TYR A 96 -13.77 18.51 -10.99
CA TYR A 96 -12.46 19.12 -11.25
C TYR A 96 -12.34 19.59 -12.71
N CYS A 97 -12.74 18.76 -13.68
CA CYS A 97 -12.64 19.12 -15.09
C CYS A 97 -13.52 20.32 -15.45
N LYS A 98 -14.74 20.42 -14.91
CA LYS A 98 -15.66 21.54 -15.19
C LYS A 98 -15.08 22.90 -14.77
N GLU A 99 -14.24 22.91 -13.74
CA GLU A 99 -13.63 24.11 -13.18
C GLU A 99 -12.30 24.48 -13.86
N HIS A 100 -11.56 23.49 -14.37
CA HIS A 100 -10.18 23.68 -14.81
C HIS A 100 -9.96 23.44 -16.31
N SER A 101 -10.91 22.81 -17.01
CA SER A 101 -10.76 22.43 -18.42
C SER A 101 -11.70 23.25 -19.30
N ALA A 102 -11.14 23.88 -20.34
CA ALA A 102 -11.95 24.65 -21.31
C ALA A 102 -12.71 23.75 -22.31
N TRP A 103 -12.36 22.46 -22.37
CA TRP A 103 -12.87 21.44 -23.29
C TRP A 103 -13.06 20.12 -22.55
N MET A 104 -13.83 19.20 -23.13
CA MET A 104 -13.91 17.83 -22.64
C MET A 104 -12.50 17.22 -22.63
N PRO A 105 -12.03 16.66 -21.50
CA PRO A 105 -10.74 16.02 -21.44
C PRO A 105 -10.74 14.74 -22.29
N THR A 106 -9.58 14.41 -22.84
CA THR A 106 -9.31 13.06 -23.35
C THR A 106 -9.35 12.03 -22.21
N ILE A 107 -9.52 10.75 -22.51
CA ILE A 107 -9.50 9.70 -21.47
C ILE A 107 -8.17 9.71 -20.68
N SER A 108 -7.05 9.98 -21.35
CA SER A 108 -5.74 10.07 -20.69
C SER A 108 -5.68 11.23 -19.68
N GLU A 109 -6.21 12.40 -20.04
CA GLU A 109 -6.29 13.55 -19.14
C GLU A 109 -7.25 13.27 -17.98
N PHE A 110 -8.38 12.63 -18.25
CA PHE A 110 -9.35 12.28 -17.22
C PHE A 110 -8.78 11.27 -16.20
N ILE A 111 -8.03 10.26 -16.66
CA ILE A 111 -7.31 9.33 -15.78
C ILE A 111 -6.27 10.06 -14.93
N LYS A 112 -5.54 11.04 -15.49
CA LYS A 112 -4.59 11.85 -14.71
C LYS A 112 -5.31 12.63 -13.60
N VAL A 113 -6.48 13.18 -13.90
CA VAL A 113 -7.32 13.86 -12.89
C VAL A 113 -7.76 12.87 -11.80
N LEU A 114 -8.30 11.70 -12.18
CA LEU A 114 -8.70 10.66 -11.22
C LEU A 114 -7.55 10.27 -10.29
N ARG A 115 -6.37 9.95 -10.86
CA ARG A 115 -5.17 9.58 -10.09
C ARG A 115 -4.72 10.68 -9.14
N ASN A 116 -4.84 11.95 -9.54
CA ASN A 116 -4.50 13.08 -8.69
C ASN A 116 -5.48 13.27 -7.54
N LEU A 117 -6.76 12.94 -7.74
CA LEU A 117 -7.83 13.14 -6.77
C LEU A 117 -8.04 11.96 -5.81
N THR A 118 -7.74 10.74 -6.24
CA THR A 118 -8.17 9.53 -5.50
C THR A 118 -7.03 8.57 -5.19
N GLY A 119 -5.87 8.76 -5.82
CA GLY A 119 -4.73 7.84 -5.71
C GLY A 119 -4.79 6.73 -6.76
N ASP A 120 -4.04 5.63 -6.57
CA ASP A 120 -3.90 4.58 -7.58
C ASP A 120 -3.48 3.23 -6.95
N HIS A 121 -4.03 2.09 -7.39
CA HIS A 121 -3.64 0.74 -6.91
C HIS A 121 -3.74 0.54 -5.37
N GLY A 122 -4.73 1.14 -4.70
CA GLY A 122 -4.85 1.11 -3.23
C GLY A 122 -3.93 2.07 -2.50
N LEU A 123 -3.13 2.87 -3.22
CA LEU A 123 -2.38 3.99 -2.66
C LEU A 123 -3.31 5.19 -2.52
N PRO A 124 -3.51 5.74 -1.32
CA PRO A 124 -4.26 7.00 -1.16
C PRO A 124 -3.51 8.18 -1.79
N VAL A 125 -4.21 9.30 -1.96
CA VAL A 125 -3.58 10.57 -2.36
C VAL A 125 -2.50 10.96 -1.34
N ALA A 126 -1.42 11.60 -1.81
CA ALA A 126 -0.28 11.99 -0.98
C ALA A 126 -0.67 12.78 0.28
N LYS A 127 -1.69 13.63 0.20
CA LYS A 127 -2.19 14.41 1.34
C LYS A 127 -2.82 13.51 2.43
N HIS A 128 -3.69 12.58 2.04
CA HIS A 128 -4.27 11.61 2.98
C HIS A 128 -3.23 10.63 3.53
N ALA A 129 -2.29 10.18 2.69
CA ALA A 129 -1.15 9.37 3.13
C ALA A 129 -0.31 10.11 4.18
N TYR A 130 -0.08 11.41 3.98
CA TYR A 130 0.65 12.26 4.91
C TYR A 130 -0.10 12.43 6.23
N GLU A 131 -1.40 12.72 6.18
CA GLU A 131 -2.24 12.82 7.38
C GLU A 131 -2.24 11.53 8.20
N GLU A 132 -2.38 10.37 7.54
CA GLU A 132 -2.25 9.07 8.21
C GLU A 132 -0.86 8.90 8.83
N ALA A 133 0.21 9.24 8.10
CA ALA A 133 1.58 9.14 8.59
C ALA A 133 1.84 10.02 9.82
N CYS A 134 1.30 11.24 9.86
CA CYS A 134 1.42 12.13 11.01
C CYS A 134 0.64 11.60 12.22
N ASN A 135 -0.63 11.21 12.00
CA ASN A 135 -1.53 10.74 13.05
C ASN A 135 -1.03 9.48 13.76
N PHE A 136 -0.34 8.60 13.03
CA PHE A 136 0.13 7.31 13.56
C PHE A 136 1.65 7.24 13.71
N SER A 137 2.35 8.39 13.66
CA SER A 137 3.81 8.46 13.80
C SER A 137 4.33 7.90 15.13
N ASP A 138 3.55 7.94 16.21
CA ASP A 138 3.90 7.38 17.53
C ASP A 138 3.78 5.85 17.60
N SER A 139 2.92 5.28 16.77
CA SER A 139 2.57 3.86 16.77
C SER A 139 2.85 3.19 15.42
N ALA A 140 3.83 3.72 14.68
CA ALA A 140 4.08 3.33 13.28
C ALA A 140 4.30 1.82 13.05
N SER A 141 4.83 1.10 14.04
CA SER A 141 5.05 -0.36 13.99
C SER A 141 3.83 -1.20 14.33
N ARG A 142 2.78 -0.61 14.91
CA ARG A 142 1.55 -1.29 15.37
C ARG A 142 0.30 -0.87 14.60
N HIS A 143 0.39 0.21 13.82
CA HIS A 143 -0.73 0.74 13.04
C HIS A 143 -1.00 -0.12 11.80
N HIS A 144 -2.28 -0.27 11.46
CA HIS A 144 -2.73 -0.93 10.24
C HIS A 144 -2.80 0.10 9.13
N TRP A 145 -1.70 0.24 8.39
CA TRP A 145 -1.58 1.22 7.32
C TRP A 145 -2.55 0.93 6.18
N THR A 146 -3.19 1.98 5.65
CA THR A 146 -4.01 1.89 4.43
C THR A 146 -3.22 1.23 3.28
N HIS A 147 -1.95 1.58 3.14
CA HIS A 147 -1.02 0.93 2.22
C HIS A 147 0.39 0.88 2.81
N PRO A 148 1.18 -0.21 2.65
CA PRO A 148 2.54 -0.29 3.18
C PRO A 148 3.48 0.82 2.68
N ALA A 149 3.22 1.37 1.50
CA ALA A 149 3.96 2.52 0.97
C ALA A 149 3.91 3.76 1.88
N ILE A 150 2.84 3.93 2.66
CA ILE A 150 2.70 5.05 3.61
C ILE A 150 3.70 4.88 4.76
N TYR A 151 3.81 3.66 5.29
CA TYR A 151 4.80 3.33 6.32
C TYR A 151 6.22 3.60 5.84
N HIS A 152 6.57 3.10 4.64
CA HIS A 152 7.90 3.29 4.08
C HIS A 152 8.19 4.76 3.76
N ALA A 153 7.19 5.53 3.31
CA ALA A 153 7.33 6.97 3.08
C ALA A 153 7.56 7.72 4.39
N GLY A 154 6.80 7.37 5.43
CA GLY A 154 6.95 7.99 6.75
C GLY A 154 8.29 7.64 7.40
N LYS A 155 8.76 6.40 7.24
CA LYS A 155 10.09 5.97 7.68
C LYS A 155 11.21 6.74 6.95
N ALA A 156 11.10 6.92 5.63
CA ALA A 156 12.08 7.66 4.82
C ALA A 156 12.11 9.16 5.15
N THR A 157 10.95 9.74 5.48
CA THR A 157 10.81 11.15 5.88
C THR A 157 11.29 11.38 7.31
N GLY A 158 11.05 10.40 8.19
CA GLY A 158 11.41 10.43 9.60
C GLY A 158 10.19 10.68 10.49
N TRP A 159 9.84 9.69 11.32
CA TRP A 159 8.67 9.75 12.20
C TRP A 159 8.69 10.90 13.21
N PHE A 160 9.88 11.31 13.66
CA PHE A 160 10.02 12.46 14.56
C PHE A 160 9.62 13.76 13.84
N ARG A 161 10.13 13.97 12.62
CA ARG A 161 9.85 15.17 11.82
C ARG A 161 8.36 15.32 11.53
N LEU A 162 7.73 14.22 11.10
CA LEU A 162 6.27 14.15 10.85
C LEU A 162 5.42 14.51 12.08
N ARG A 163 5.97 14.42 13.29
CA ARG A 163 5.28 14.71 14.54
C ARG A 163 5.53 16.12 15.07
N THR A 164 6.73 16.66 14.83
CA THR A 164 7.21 17.86 15.53
C THR A 164 7.36 19.08 14.64
N GLU A 165 7.58 18.91 13.35
CA GLU A 165 7.81 20.01 12.41
C GLU A 165 6.49 20.43 11.73
N ASP A 166 6.46 21.66 11.21
CA ASP A 166 5.30 22.21 10.52
C ASP A 166 5.08 21.55 9.15
N GLU A 167 3.80 21.47 8.75
CA GLU A 167 3.42 20.83 7.49
C GLU A 167 4.11 21.43 6.26
N ALA A 168 4.29 22.76 6.24
CA ALA A 168 4.91 23.45 5.10
C ALA A 168 6.35 22.97 4.82
N ASP A 169 7.07 22.53 5.85
CA ASP A 169 8.45 22.07 5.76
C ASP A 169 8.54 20.57 5.49
N VAL A 170 7.68 19.76 6.14
CA VAL A 170 7.76 18.29 6.06
C VAL A 170 6.99 17.70 4.88
N TYR A 171 5.85 18.29 4.51
CA TYR A 171 4.98 17.72 3.49
C TYR A 171 5.66 17.57 2.12
N PRO A 172 6.48 18.53 1.62
CA PRO A 172 7.20 18.35 0.37
C PRO A 172 8.14 17.14 0.38
N ASP A 173 8.89 16.94 1.47
CA ASP A 173 9.78 15.79 1.65
C ASP A 173 9.00 14.48 1.69
N PHE A 174 7.93 14.43 2.47
CA PHE A 174 7.05 13.25 2.54
C PHE A 174 6.46 12.92 1.17
N ARG A 175 5.91 13.92 0.48
CA ARG A 175 5.30 13.75 -0.83
C ARG A 175 6.30 13.19 -1.83
N TYR A 176 7.53 13.70 -1.85
CA TYR A 176 8.58 13.18 -2.71
C TYR A 176 8.85 11.69 -2.42
N ASN A 177 9.05 11.33 -1.15
CA ASN A 177 9.30 9.94 -0.74
C ASN A 177 8.12 9.02 -1.10
N TYR A 178 6.90 9.49 -0.85
CA TYR A 178 5.67 8.76 -1.16
C TYR A 178 5.49 8.55 -2.66
N ASP A 179 5.76 9.57 -3.49
CA ASP A 179 5.67 9.46 -4.95
C ASP A 179 6.66 8.44 -5.52
N VAL A 180 7.89 8.39 -4.99
CA VAL A 180 8.88 7.37 -5.37
C VAL A 180 8.38 5.96 -5.05
N LEU A 181 7.78 5.76 -3.88
CA LEU A 181 7.22 4.46 -3.48
C LEU A 181 5.99 4.09 -4.30
N CYS A 182 5.11 5.05 -4.60
CA CYS A 182 3.98 4.85 -5.50
C CYS A 182 4.44 4.36 -6.88
N ARG A 183 5.53 4.93 -7.43
CA ARG A 183 6.08 4.48 -8.73
C ARG A 183 6.59 3.04 -8.67
N ARG A 184 7.24 2.66 -7.58
CA ARG A 184 7.76 1.29 -7.35
C ARG A 184 6.64 0.27 -7.25
N VAL A 185 5.59 0.58 -6.47
CA VAL A 185 4.39 -0.27 -6.35
C VAL A 185 3.72 -0.45 -7.71
N ARG A 186 3.57 0.63 -8.49
CA ARG A 186 3.03 0.55 -9.87
C ARG A 186 3.92 -0.26 -10.83
N ALA A 187 5.21 -0.36 -10.57
CA ALA A 187 6.12 -1.23 -11.32
C ALA A 187 6.01 -2.72 -10.92
N GLY A 188 5.10 -3.06 -9.99
CA GLY A 188 4.86 -4.42 -9.52
C GLY A 188 5.70 -4.82 -8.30
N GLU A 189 6.39 -3.88 -7.67
CA GLU A 189 7.14 -4.17 -6.44
C GLU A 189 6.19 -4.37 -5.25
N THR A 190 6.31 -5.51 -4.57
CA THR A 190 5.59 -5.79 -3.34
C THR A 190 6.32 -5.19 -2.15
N MET A 191 5.62 -4.34 -1.39
CA MET A 191 6.16 -3.71 -0.18
C MET A 191 5.80 -4.55 1.05
N ASP A 192 6.82 -4.95 1.82
CA ASP A 192 6.60 -5.70 3.06
C ASP A 192 5.88 -4.85 4.10
N SER A 193 4.96 -5.49 4.83
CA SER A 193 4.26 -4.91 5.98
C SER A 193 5.22 -4.76 7.16
N PRO A 194 5.13 -3.69 7.97
CA PRO A 194 5.99 -3.52 9.13
C PRO A 194 5.78 -4.66 10.14
N VAL A 195 6.77 -5.53 10.29
CA VAL A 195 6.80 -6.52 11.37
C VAL A 195 7.24 -5.81 12.65
N PRO A 196 6.45 -5.84 13.74
CA PRO A 196 6.88 -5.29 15.00
C PRO A 196 8.12 -6.06 15.49
N VAL A 197 9.25 -5.35 15.61
CA VAL A 197 10.45 -5.90 16.23
C VAL A 197 10.10 -6.17 17.70
N ALA A 198 10.07 -7.44 18.10
CA ALA A 198 9.86 -7.82 19.48
C ALA A 198 10.93 -7.15 20.35
N LEU A 199 10.53 -6.61 21.50
CA LEU A 199 11.49 -6.13 22.49
C LEU A 199 12.43 -7.30 22.84
N PRO A 200 13.75 -7.08 22.91
CA PRO A 200 14.65 -8.12 23.39
C PRO A 200 14.25 -8.48 24.83
N ASP A 201 14.03 -9.78 25.07
CA ASP A 201 13.81 -10.28 26.42
C ASP A 201 15.09 -10.07 27.24
N LYS A 202 15.07 -9.09 28.13
CA LYS A 202 16.18 -8.78 29.06
C LYS A 202 16.02 -9.50 30.39
N SER A 203 15.14 -10.50 30.51
CA SER A 203 15.06 -11.30 31.72
C SER A 203 16.29 -12.20 31.83
N ASP A 204 17.15 -11.90 32.81
CA ASP A 204 18.24 -12.79 33.21
C ASP A 204 17.64 -14.00 33.95
N ASN A 205 17.18 -14.99 33.18
CA ASN A 205 16.54 -16.20 33.70
C ASN A 205 17.55 -17.22 34.26
N ALA A 206 18.86 -16.95 34.22
CA ALA A 206 19.89 -17.88 34.67
C ALA A 206 19.73 -18.25 36.15
N LEU A 207 19.42 -17.26 37.00
CA LEU A 207 19.18 -17.51 38.43
C LEU A 207 17.93 -18.38 38.67
N PHE A 208 16.87 -18.14 37.91
CA PHE A 208 15.63 -18.90 38.06
C PHE A 208 15.83 -20.37 37.66
N LEU A 209 16.49 -20.62 36.53
CA LEU A 209 16.83 -21.97 36.07
C LEU A 209 17.77 -22.70 37.04
N PHE A 210 18.71 -21.98 37.64
CA PHE A 210 19.59 -22.52 38.68
C PHE A 210 18.81 -22.94 39.93
N ILE A 211 17.91 -22.07 40.42
CA ILE A 211 17.09 -22.40 41.61
C ILE A 211 16.24 -23.64 41.36
N GLN A 212 15.67 -23.77 40.16
CA GLN A 212 14.86 -24.93 39.78
C GLN A 212 15.70 -26.22 39.72
N SER A 213 16.78 -26.22 38.95
CA SER A 213 17.66 -27.41 38.80
C SER A 213 18.27 -27.85 40.12
N TRP A 214 18.77 -26.91 40.94
CA TRP A 214 19.32 -27.21 42.26
C TRP A 214 18.26 -27.78 43.22
N GLY A 215 17.02 -27.29 43.14
CA GLY A 215 15.90 -27.82 43.92
C GLY A 215 15.55 -29.25 43.54
N GLU A 216 15.53 -29.57 42.25
CA GLU A 216 15.28 -30.92 41.73
C GLU A 216 16.39 -31.91 42.16
N GLU A 217 17.66 -31.51 42.07
CA GLU A 217 18.82 -32.33 42.49
C GLU A 217 18.80 -32.68 43.99
N ASN A 218 18.29 -31.78 44.83
CA ASN A 218 18.21 -31.97 46.27
C ASN A 218 16.85 -32.52 46.72
N ASN A 219 15.98 -32.95 45.79
CA ASN A 219 14.62 -33.43 46.07
C ASN A 219 13.76 -32.45 46.90
N LEU A 220 13.97 -31.14 46.70
CA LEU A 220 13.26 -30.08 47.41
C LEU A 220 12.04 -29.61 46.64
N LYS A 221 10.99 -29.21 47.38
CA LYS A 221 9.87 -28.48 46.76
C LYS A 221 10.36 -27.13 46.22
N PRO A 222 9.84 -26.64 45.08
CA PRO A 222 10.26 -25.37 44.48
C PRO A 222 10.20 -24.17 45.44
N GLU A 223 9.23 -24.16 46.35
CA GLU A 223 9.07 -23.15 47.40
C GLU A 223 10.25 -23.13 48.39
N ILE A 224 10.77 -24.30 48.76
CA ILE A 224 11.87 -24.45 49.71
C ILE A 224 13.18 -24.03 49.05
N ALA A 225 13.44 -24.51 47.83
CA ALA A 225 14.61 -24.13 47.04
C ALA A 225 14.66 -22.60 46.80
N SER A 226 13.53 -22.00 46.44
CA SER A 226 13.41 -20.55 46.25
C SER A 226 13.64 -19.78 47.55
N LYS A 227 13.12 -20.26 48.68
CA LYS A 227 13.33 -19.66 50.00
C LYS A 227 14.80 -19.72 50.41
N TRP A 228 15.45 -20.87 50.20
CA TRP A 228 16.84 -21.08 50.61
C TRP A 228 17.84 -20.35 49.74
N LEU A 229 17.61 -20.31 48.42
CA LEU A 229 18.48 -19.63 47.46
C LEU A 229 18.14 -18.15 47.25
N PHE A 230 17.19 -17.60 48.01
CA PHE A 230 16.80 -16.18 47.92
C PHE A 230 17.98 -15.21 48.08
N TYR A 231 19.02 -15.58 48.83
CA TYR A 231 20.21 -14.73 49.00
C TYR A 231 20.97 -14.50 47.68
N LEU A 232 20.83 -15.37 46.67
CA LEU A 232 21.44 -15.20 45.35
C LEU A 232 20.84 -14.02 44.56
N THR A 233 19.64 -13.56 44.93
CA THR A 233 19.04 -12.31 44.39
C THR A 233 19.70 -11.05 44.95
N LYS A 234 20.59 -11.17 45.94
CA LYS A 234 21.24 -10.05 46.63
C LYS A 234 22.66 -9.82 46.09
N PRO A 235 23.14 -8.57 46.06
CA PRO A 235 24.48 -8.24 45.56
C PRO A 235 25.58 -9.08 46.23
N LYS A 236 26.51 -9.60 45.42
CA LYS A 236 27.69 -10.36 45.89
C LYS A 236 28.43 -9.55 46.95
N GLY A 237 28.82 -10.20 48.06
CA GLY A 237 29.56 -9.56 49.16
C GLY A 237 28.74 -8.66 50.11
N SER A 238 27.46 -8.39 49.84
CA SER A 238 26.64 -7.58 50.75
C SER A 238 26.38 -8.26 52.10
N GLN A 239 26.29 -7.47 53.18
CA GLN A 239 25.94 -7.98 54.51
C GLN A 239 24.56 -8.62 54.53
N VAL A 240 23.65 -8.11 53.70
CA VAL A 240 22.30 -8.64 53.53
C VAL A 240 22.36 -10.05 52.93
N ARG A 241 23.17 -10.28 51.89
CA ARG A 241 23.38 -11.62 51.31
C ARG A 241 23.90 -12.61 52.36
N LYS A 242 24.95 -12.23 53.10
CA LYS A 242 25.53 -13.09 54.15
C LYS A 242 24.51 -13.48 55.20
N ARG A 243 23.71 -12.52 55.69
CA ARG A 243 22.64 -12.78 56.67
C ARG A 243 21.62 -13.80 56.16
N PHE A 244 21.11 -13.61 54.95
CA PHE A 244 20.15 -14.55 54.36
C PHE A 244 20.75 -15.92 54.09
N GLN A 245 22.02 -15.99 53.63
CA GLN A 245 22.74 -17.25 53.43
C GLN A 245 22.93 -18.00 54.74
N THR A 246 23.40 -17.32 55.80
CA THR A 246 23.58 -17.94 57.13
C THR A 246 22.25 -18.46 57.68
N GLN A 247 21.17 -17.69 57.54
CA GLN A 247 19.85 -18.12 58.00
C GLN A 247 19.34 -19.34 57.23
N ALA A 248 19.49 -19.36 55.90
CA ALA A 248 19.12 -20.50 55.08
C ALA A 248 20.01 -21.73 55.34
N GLN A 249 21.30 -21.52 55.63
CA GLN A 249 22.27 -22.60 55.90
C GLN A 249 21.96 -23.33 57.22
N VAL A 250 21.40 -22.65 58.22
CA VAL A 250 20.90 -23.29 59.44
C VAL A 250 19.79 -24.29 59.09
N ASP A 251 18.78 -23.85 58.34
CA ASP A 251 17.65 -24.69 57.90
C ASP A 251 18.14 -25.84 56.99
N ALA A 252 19.10 -25.58 56.10
CA ALA A 252 19.66 -26.57 55.18
C ALA A 252 20.55 -27.60 55.88
N SER A 253 21.33 -27.18 56.89
CA SER A 253 22.20 -28.07 57.67
C SER A 253 21.39 -29.10 58.48
N ALA A 254 20.17 -28.76 58.90
CA ALA A 254 19.25 -29.69 59.54
C ALA A 254 18.83 -30.84 58.60
N MET A 255 18.92 -30.65 57.29
CA MET A 255 18.70 -31.66 56.25
C MET A 255 20.00 -32.22 55.64
N GLY A 256 21.17 -31.84 56.17
CA GLY A 256 22.48 -32.29 55.65
C GLY A 256 22.86 -31.67 54.31
N ILE A 257 22.20 -30.57 53.89
CA ILE A 257 22.40 -29.92 52.60
C ILE A 257 23.31 -28.70 52.77
N THR A 258 24.26 -28.53 51.84
CA THR A 258 25.17 -27.38 51.77
C THR A 258 24.70 -26.44 50.66
N LEU A 259 24.55 -25.15 50.98
CA LEU A 259 24.10 -24.16 50.01
C LEU A 259 25.27 -23.69 49.12
N PRO A 260 25.03 -23.45 47.83
CA PRO A 260 26.05 -22.93 46.92
C PRO A 260 26.49 -21.52 47.31
N ASP A 261 27.68 -21.10 46.90
CA ASP A 261 28.12 -19.71 47.11
C ASP A 261 27.65 -18.78 45.99
N ASP A 262 27.46 -19.33 44.78
CA ASP A 262 27.01 -18.61 43.59
C ASP A 262 26.31 -19.55 42.60
N TYR A 263 25.65 -18.98 41.59
CA TYR A 263 24.96 -19.71 40.50
C TYR A 263 25.64 -19.57 39.13
N GLN A 264 26.77 -18.87 39.08
CA GLN A 264 27.56 -18.59 37.89
C GLN A 264 28.87 -19.36 37.91
#